data_AF-H5TDD7-F1
#
_entry.id   AF-H5TDD7-F1
#
_cell.length_a   1.000
_cell.length_b   1.000
_cell.length_c   1.000
_cell.angle_alpha   90.00
_cell.angle_beta   90.00
_cell.angle_gamma   90.00
#
_symmetry.space_group_name_H-M   'P 1'
#
loop_
_entity.id
_entity.type
_entity.pdbx_description
1 polymer ?
#
loop_
_entity_poly.entity_id
_entity_poly.type
_entity_poly.pdbx_seq_one_letter_code
_entity_poly.pdbx_strand_id
1 'polypeptide(L)'
;MLSRKMFSTTKTFMKKLVLLQHFLLAALVTIISACLLQTQMVLLALSNIDIDITWSQRIYMSWQDLLGLLPSYGVIITIGLVIAFLIAKTIRKHTRATSPYLYVVAGGFTMAAILVGMQPILGVTLLAGARSLFGIILQIGAGLLGGLCFMRLRRPQTKAA
;
A
#
# COMPACT_ATOMS: atom_id res chain seq x y z
N MET A 1 22.22 -35.99 -13.03
CA MET A 1 22.01 -34.57 -13.42
C MET A 1 20.57 -34.09 -13.33
N LEU A 2 19.56 -34.91 -13.70
CA LEU A 2 18.12 -34.55 -13.63
C LEU A 2 17.62 -34.16 -12.22
N SER A 3 18.05 -34.88 -11.18
CA SER A 3 17.66 -34.62 -9.78
C SER A 3 18.11 -33.23 -9.25
N ARG A 4 19.28 -32.72 -9.65
CA ARG A 4 19.77 -31.38 -9.25
C ARG A 4 18.97 -30.24 -9.91
N LYS A 5 18.54 -30.40 -11.17
CA LYS A 5 17.68 -29.41 -11.86
C LYS A 5 16.30 -29.34 -11.19
N MET A 6 15.71 -30.49 -10.85
CA MET A 6 14.40 -30.56 -10.20
C MET A 6 14.42 -29.89 -8.81
N PHE A 7 15.45 -30.15 -7.99
CA PHE A 7 15.63 -29.50 -6.68
C PHE A 7 15.84 -27.97 -6.78
N SER A 8 16.52 -27.49 -7.82
CA SER A 8 16.74 -26.06 -8.07
C SER A 8 15.44 -25.31 -8.41
N THR A 9 14.58 -25.93 -9.22
CA THR A 9 13.28 -25.38 -9.63
C THR A 9 12.35 -25.23 -8.42
N THR A 10 12.23 -26.27 -7.58
CA THR A 10 11.38 -26.24 -6.37
C THR A 10 11.80 -25.15 -5.39
N LYS A 11 13.12 -25.00 -5.14
CA LYS A 11 13.64 -23.97 -4.22
C LYS A 11 13.41 -22.55 -4.74
N THR A 12 13.46 -22.37 -6.06
CA THR A 12 13.19 -21.08 -6.70
C THR A 12 11.70 -20.73 -6.65
N PHE A 13 10.83 -21.73 -6.84
CA PHE A 13 9.39 -21.57 -6.74
C PHE A 13 8.95 -21.13 -5.33
N MET A 14 9.44 -21.80 -4.29
CA MET A 14 9.11 -21.43 -2.90
C MET A 14 9.54 -20.00 -2.54
N LYS A 15 10.72 -19.56 -3.00
CA LYS A 15 11.17 -18.17 -2.78
C LYS A 15 10.27 -17.14 -3.45
N LYS A 16 9.75 -17.44 -4.64
CA LYS A 16 8.80 -16.56 -5.35
C LYS A 16 7.46 -16.50 -4.61
N LEU A 17 6.97 -17.63 -4.11
CA LEU A 17 5.72 -17.70 -3.35
C LEU A 17 5.79 -16.86 -2.06
N VAL A 18 6.87 -16.98 -1.30
CA VAL A 18 7.09 -16.18 -0.09
C VAL A 18 7.18 -14.68 -0.41
N LEU A 19 7.83 -14.32 -1.51
CA LEU A 19 7.88 -12.93 -1.96
C LEU A 19 6.49 -12.37 -2.31
N LEU A 20 5.65 -13.19 -2.96
CA LEU A 20 4.27 -12.83 -3.27
C LEU A 20 3.45 -12.62 -1.99
N GLN A 21 3.60 -13.49 -0.99
CA GLN A 21 2.93 -13.34 0.31
C GLN A 21 3.32 -12.03 1.00
N HIS A 22 4.61 -11.69 1.05
CA HIS A 22 5.06 -10.42 1.63
C HIS A 22 4.52 -9.21 0.87
N PHE A 23 4.42 -9.30 -0.45
CA PHE A 23 3.82 -8.26 -1.28
C PHE A 23 2.33 -8.08 -0.96
N LEU A 24 1.57 -9.18 -0.89
CA LEU A 24 0.14 -9.13 -0.56
C LEU A 24 -0.11 -8.55 0.83
N LEU A 25 0.71 -8.90 1.82
CA LEU A 25 0.63 -8.29 3.16
C LEU A 25 0.90 -6.79 3.12
N ALA A 26 1.91 -6.35 2.37
CA ALA A 26 2.22 -4.93 2.22
C ALA A 26 1.09 -4.17 1.51
N ALA A 27 0.50 -4.75 0.47
CA ALA A 27 -0.65 -4.19 -0.23
C ALA A 27 -1.85 -4.07 0.72
N LEU A 28 -2.17 -5.13 1.48
CA LEU A 28 -3.25 -5.11 2.47
C LEU A 28 -3.04 -4.03 3.53
N VAL A 29 -1.83 -3.90 4.09
CA VAL A 29 -1.51 -2.84 5.07
C VAL A 29 -1.74 -1.46 4.46
N THR A 30 -1.34 -1.25 3.21
CA THR A 30 -1.54 0.01 2.48
C THR A 30 -3.03 0.30 2.33
N ILE A 31 -3.81 -0.68 1.83
CA ILE A 31 -5.24 -0.53 1.54
C ILE A 31 -6.02 -0.25 2.82
N ILE A 32 -5.79 -1.03 3.88
CA ILE A 32 -6.48 -0.87 5.16
C ILE A 32 -6.15 0.50 5.76
N SER A 33 -4.87 0.88 5.79
CA SER A 33 -4.43 2.17 6.32
C SER A 33 -5.02 3.32 5.52
N ALA A 34 -5.01 3.24 4.18
CA ALA A 34 -5.57 4.24 3.30
C ALA A 34 -7.08 4.40 3.48
N CYS A 35 -7.83 3.30 3.62
CA CYS A 35 -9.28 3.33 3.88
C CYS A 35 -9.60 3.93 5.25
N LEU A 36 -8.92 3.49 6.31
CA LEU A 36 -9.16 4.01 7.65
C LEU A 36 -8.86 5.51 7.75
N LEU A 37 -7.72 5.96 7.22
CA LEU A 37 -7.36 7.38 7.20
C LEU A 37 -8.33 8.20 6.36
N GLN A 38 -8.78 7.65 5.23
CA GLN A 38 -9.82 8.25 4.39
C GLN A 38 -11.11 8.47 5.18
N THR A 39 -11.63 7.44 5.87
CA THR A 39 -12.85 7.58 6.66
C THR A 39 -12.66 8.60 7.78
N GLN A 40 -11.55 8.56 8.52
CA GLN A 40 -11.32 9.52 9.61
C GLN A 40 -11.28 10.98 9.10
N MET A 41 -10.72 11.23 7.92
CA MET A 41 -10.73 12.57 7.32
C MET A 41 -12.13 13.03 6.93
N VAL A 42 -12.97 12.13 6.42
CA VAL A 42 -14.38 12.44 6.11
C VAL A 42 -15.16 12.72 7.38
N LEU A 43 -15.01 11.87 8.40
CA LEU A 43 -15.66 12.05 9.71
C LEU A 43 -15.23 13.35 10.39
N LEU A 44 -13.96 13.73 10.28
CA LEU A 44 -13.45 15.00 10.80
C LEU A 44 -14.11 16.18 10.07
N ALA A 45 -14.25 16.12 8.75
CA ALA A 45 -14.92 17.16 7.98
C ALA A 45 -16.40 17.31 8.35
N LEU A 46 -17.11 16.20 8.58
CA LEU A 46 -18.50 16.20 9.04
C LEU A 46 -18.64 16.76 10.46
N SER A 47 -17.72 16.40 11.36
CA SER A 47 -17.70 16.94 12.72
C SER A 47 -17.44 18.44 12.76
N ASN A 48 -16.72 18.99 11.78
CA ASN A 48 -16.46 20.44 11.68
C ASN A 48 -17.68 21.26 11.21
N ILE A 49 -18.74 20.61 10.73
CA ILE A 49 -20.02 21.24 10.37
C ILE A 49 -21.13 20.86 11.35
N ASP A 50 -20.73 20.56 12.60
CA ASP A 50 -21.62 20.27 13.73
C ASP A 50 -22.57 19.06 13.53
N ILE A 51 -22.18 18.12 12.66
CA ILE A 51 -22.86 16.83 12.58
C ILE A 51 -22.35 15.96 13.72
N ASP A 52 -23.25 15.60 14.64
CA ASP A 52 -22.95 14.67 15.72
C ASP A 52 -22.84 13.24 15.17
N ILE A 53 -21.68 12.62 15.38
CA ILE A 53 -21.38 11.27 14.92
C ILE A 53 -20.99 10.42 16.11
N THR A 54 -21.88 9.51 16.47
CA THR A 54 -21.66 8.56 17.55
C THR A 54 -20.51 7.60 17.24
N TRP A 55 -19.88 7.05 18.28
CA TRP A 55 -18.79 6.08 18.13
C TRP A 55 -19.18 4.84 17.34
N SER A 56 -20.43 4.36 17.47
CA SER A 56 -20.95 3.23 16.70
C SER A 56 -21.03 3.54 15.20
N GLN A 57 -21.49 4.74 14.83
CA GLN A 57 -21.53 5.20 13.45
C GLN A 57 -20.12 5.31 12.85
N ARG A 58 -19.13 5.78 13.62
CA ARG A 58 -17.73 5.86 13.14
C ARG A 58 -17.17 4.50 12.73
N ILE A 59 -17.41 3.48 13.55
CA ILE A 59 -16.97 2.09 13.26
C ILE A 59 -17.74 1.55 12.05
N TYR A 60 -19.06 1.75 12.01
CA TYR A 60 -19.90 1.29 10.91
C TYR A 60 -19.49 1.90 9.57
N MET A 61 -19.26 3.21 9.53
CA MET A 61 -18.80 3.92 8.33
C MET A 61 -17.41 3.46 7.90
N SER A 62 -16.49 3.23 8.85
CA SER A 62 -15.15 2.70 8.54
C SER A 62 -15.22 1.31 7.92
N TRP A 63 -16.14 0.47 8.41
CA TRP A 63 -16.37 -0.86 7.86
C TRP A 63 -16.99 -0.83 6.46
N GLN A 64 -17.99 0.04 6.26
CA GLN A 64 -18.63 0.26 4.96
C GLN A 64 -17.64 0.78 3.93
N ASP A 65 -16.84 1.79 4.27
CA ASP A 65 -15.80 2.34 3.41
C ASP A 65 -14.77 1.26 3.06
N LEU A 66 -14.34 0.45 4.03
CA LEU A 66 -13.39 -0.62 3.78
C LEU A 66 -13.94 -1.62 2.76
N LEU A 67 -15.19 -2.07 2.90
CA LEU A 67 -15.82 -3.01 1.96
C LEU A 67 -16.12 -2.39 0.59
N GLY A 68 -16.53 -1.13 0.55
CA GLY A 68 -16.85 -0.42 -0.69
C GLY A 68 -15.62 -0.05 -1.51
N LEU A 69 -14.52 0.33 -0.84
CA LEU A 69 -13.27 0.74 -1.49
C LEU A 69 -12.32 -0.42 -1.75
N LEU A 70 -12.39 -1.53 -0.99
CA LEU A 70 -11.47 -2.67 -1.18
C LEU A 70 -11.39 -3.14 -2.65
N PRO A 71 -12.52 -3.37 -3.36
CA PRO A 71 -12.47 -3.98 -4.69
C PRO A 71 -11.89 -3.02 -5.73
N SER A 72 -12.37 -1.78 -5.76
CA SER A 72 -11.98 -0.79 -6.77
C SER A 72 -10.63 -0.19 -6.44
N TYR A 73 -10.50 0.42 -5.26
CA TYR A 73 -9.31 1.11 -4.82
C TYR A 73 -8.17 0.13 -4.49
N GLY A 74 -8.49 -1.02 -3.92
CA GLY A 74 -7.49 -2.04 -3.62
C GLY A 74 -6.81 -2.61 -4.86
N VAL A 75 -7.54 -2.80 -5.97
CA VAL A 75 -6.96 -3.23 -7.24
C VAL A 75 -6.00 -2.18 -7.78
N ILE A 76 -6.38 -0.90 -7.76
CA ILE A 76 -5.55 0.22 -8.21
C ILE A 76 -4.25 0.31 -7.40
N ILE A 77 -4.36 0.27 -6.06
CA ILE A 77 -3.18 0.27 -5.17
C ILE A 77 -2.29 -0.92 -5.46
N THR A 78 -2.87 -2.12 -5.58
CA THR A 78 -2.09 -3.35 -5.78
C THR A 78 -1.31 -3.29 -7.10
N ILE A 79 -1.96 -2.90 -8.20
CA ILE A 79 -1.30 -2.75 -9.50
C ILE A 79 -0.21 -1.69 -9.44
N GLY A 80 -0.48 -0.53 -8.84
CA GLY A 80 0.51 0.54 -8.66
C GLY A 80 1.74 0.06 -7.88
N LEU A 81 1.53 -0.64 -6.77
CA LEU A 81 2.62 -1.18 -5.95
C LEU A 81 3.41 -2.27 -6.69
N VAL A 82 2.77 -3.12 -7.50
CA VAL A 82 3.49 -4.08 -8.36
C VAL A 82 4.46 -3.33 -9.27
N ILE A 83 3.99 -2.32 -9.99
CA ILE A 83 4.79 -1.54 -10.93
C ILE A 83 5.94 -0.85 -10.19
N ALA A 84 5.64 -0.15 -9.10
CA ALA A 84 6.63 0.61 -8.34
C ALA A 84 7.71 -0.30 -7.71
N PHE A 85 7.34 -1.47 -7.18
CA PHE A 85 8.30 -2.40 -6.59
C PHE A 85 9.15 -3.11 -7.65
N LEU A 86 8.61 -3.36 -8.85
CA LEU A 86 9.38 -3.85 -9.99
C LEU A 86 10.43 -2.81 -10.42
N ILE A 87 10.04 -1.54 -10.54
CA ILE A 87 10.96 -0.44 -10.84
C ILE A 87 12.04 -0.34 -9.76
N ALA A 88 11.66 -0.32 -8.48
CA ALA A 88 12.60 -0.28 -7.36
C ALA A 88 13.57 -1.48 -7.38
N LYS A 89 13.10 -2.68 -7.74
CA LYS A 89 13.96 -3.86 -7.92
C LYS A 89 14.96 -3.67 -9.06
N THR A 90 14.55 -3.11 -10.19
CA THR A 90 15.43 -2.85 -11.34
C THR A 90 16.48 -1.79 -11.01
N ILE A 91 16.09 -0.69 -10.35
CA ILE A 91 17.00 0.36 -9.90
C ILE A 91 18.08 -0.20 -8.96
N ARG A 92 17.68 -1.05 -7.99
CA ARG A 92 18.65 -1.71 -7.08
C ARG A 92 19.62 -2.63 -7.81
N LYS A 93 19.16 -3.32 -8.87
CA LYS A 93 20.00 -4.18 -9.69
C LYS A 93 21.06 -3.37 -10.45
N HIS A 94 20.69 -2.20 -10.99
CA HIS A 94 21.57 -1.41 -11.84
C HIS A 94 22.51 -0.48 -11.05
N THR A 95 22.01 0.13 -9.97
CA THR A 95 22.74 1.17 -9.22
C THR A 95 23.59 0.60 -8.07
N ARG A 96 23.58 -0.74 -7.86
CA ARG A 96 24.11 -1.40 -6.64
C ARG A 96 23.60 -0.79 -5.31
N ALA A 97 22.52 -0.03 -5.36
CA ALA A 97 21.94 0.62 -4.19
C ALA A 97 21.40 -0.46 -3.24
N THR A 98 22.10 -0.65 -2.12
CA THR A 98 21.73 -1.62 -1.08
C THR A 98 20.59 -1.12 -0.20
N SER A 99 20.28 0.19 -0.27
CA SER A 99 19.31 0.85 0.59
C SER A 99 17.92 0.19 0.49
N PRO A 100 17.44 -0.45 1.57
CA PRO A 100 16.13 -1.10 1.59
C PRO A 100 14.99 -0.07 1.61
N TYR A 101 15.29 1.21 1.89
CA TYR A 101 14.34 2.32 1.93
C TYR A 101 13.73 2.65 0.57
N LEU A 102 14.28 2.14 -0.53
CA LEU A 102 13.73 2.37 -1.88
C LEU A 102 12.28 1.84 -2.01
N TYR A 103 11.92 0.77 -1.28
CA TYR A 103 10.54 0.25 -1.27
C TYR A 103 9.58 1.15 -0.50
N VAL A 104 10.07 1.81 0.55
CA VAL A 104 9.29 2.79 1.33
C VAL A 104 8.93 3.96 0.43
N VAL A 105 9.94 4.57 -0.20
CA VAL A 105 9.75 5.69 -1.12
C VAL A 105 8.86 5.30 -2.31
N ALA A 106 9.06 4.11 -2.88
CA ALA A 106 8.21 3.59 -3.95
C ALA A 106 6.74 3.46 -3.54
N GLY A 107 6.45 3.03 -2.31
CA GLY A 107 5.09 2.95 -1.79
C GLY A 107 4.43 4.33 -1.65
N GLY A 108 5.13 5.31 -1.08
CA GLY A 108 4.65 6.69 -1.00
C GLY A 108 4.43 7.32 -2.37
N PHE A 109 5.37 7.12 -3.31
CA PHE A 109 5.25 7.61 -4.68
C PHE A 109 4.07 6.98 -5.43
N THR A 110 3.80 5.70 -5.18
CA THR A 110 2.62 5.01 -5.75
C THR A 110 1.33 5.71 -5.32
N MET A 111 1.17 5.97 -4.02
CA MET A 111 -0.02 6.67 -3.52
C MET A 111 -0.11 8.10 -4.05
N ALA A 112 1.00 8.83 -4.09
CA ALA A 112 1.04 10.17 -4.69
C ALA A 112 0.59 10.14 -6.17
N ALA A 113 1.11 9.19 -6.96
CA ALA A 113 0.75 9.03 -8.36
C ALA A 113 -0.74 8.66 -8.54
N ILE A 114 -1.28 7.79 -7.68
CA ILE A 114 -2.71 7.45 -7.69
C ILE A 114 -3.56 8.69 -7.38
N LEU A 115 -3.19 9.49 -6.37
CA LEU A 115 -3.92 10.71 -6.01
C LEU A 115 -3.92 11.73 -7.15
N VAL A 116 -2.77 11.95 -7.80
CA VAL A 116 -2.66 12.85 -8.97
C VAL A 116 -3.46 12.30 -10.15
N GLY A 117 -3.42 10.98 -10.38
CA GLY A 117 -4.16 10.34 -11.46
C GLY A 117 -5.68 10.32 -11.25
N MET A 118 -6.16 10.39 -10.01
CA MET A 118 -7.59 10.38 -9.72
C MET A 118 -8.33 11.64 -10.19
N GLN A 119 -7.71 12.82 -10.13
CA GLN A 119 -8.34 14.08 -10.55
C GLN A 119 -8.74 14.10 -12.05
N PRO A 120 -7.84 13.81 -13.00
CA PRO A 120 -8.16 13.90 -14.43
C PRO A 120 -8.94 12.71 -14.98
N ILE A 121 -8.89 11.54 -14.34
CA ILE A 121 -9.49 10.30 -14.89
C ILE A 121 -10.95 10.11 -14.45
N LEU A 122 -11.31 10.53 -13.23
CA LEU A 122 -12.59 10.18 -12.60
C LEU A 122 -13.58 11.35 -12.52
N GLY A 123 -13.16 12.59 -12.78
CA GLY A 123 -13.99 13.79 -12.64
C GLY A 123 -14.47 14.10 -11.21
N VAL A 124 -14.21 13.18 -10.27
CA VAL A 124 -14.50 13.27 -8.84
C VAL A 124 -13.34 12.68 -8.03
N THR A 125 -13.05 13.27 -6.87
CA THR A 125 -12.13 12.66 -5.90
C THR A 125 -12.83 11.46 -5.26
N LEU A 126 -12.48 10.25 -5.70
CA LEU A 126 -12.96 8.99 -5.09
C LEU A 126 -12.67 8.94 -3.57
N LEU A 127 -11.64 9.66 -3.14
CA LEU A 127 -11.25 9.85 -1.75
C LEU A 127 -11.66 11.26 -1.30
N ALA A 128 -12.88 11.43 -0.80
CA ALA A 128 -13.36 12.72 -0.28
C ALA A 128 -12.48 13.28 0.85
N GLY A 129 -11.78 12.41 1.58
CA GLY A 129 -10.90 12.75 2.70
C GLY A 129 -9.52 13.21 2.23
N ALA A 130 -9.15 12.94 0.98
CA ALA A 130 -7.89 13.37 0.36
C ALA A 130 -8.01 14.70 -0.40
N ARG A 131 -9.09 15.47 -0.21
CA ARG A 131 -9.27 16.81 -0.81
C ARG A 131 -8.40 17.88 -0.16
N SER A 132 -8.04 17.69 1.11
CA SER A 132 -7.16 18.60 1.85
C SER A 132 -5.70 18.15 1.75
N LEU A 133 -4.76 19.10 1.90
CA LEU A 133 -3.33 18.78 1.95
C LEU A 133 -3.03 17.75 3.04
N PHE A 134 -3.69 17.86 4.19
CA PHE A 134 -3.54 16.91 5.29
C PHE A 134 -3.98 15.49 4.89
N GLY A 135 -5.13 15.37 4.21
CA GLY A 135 -5.60 14.10 3.68
C GLY A 135 -4.65 13.47 2.66
N ILE A 136 -4.06 14.29 1.78
CA ILE A 136 -3.05 13.84 0.80
C ILE A 136 -1.83 13.27 1.53
N ILE A 137 -1.31 13.98 2.54
CA ILE A 137 -0.16 13.54 3.33
C ILE A 137 -0.44 12.21 4.03
N LEU A 138 -1.63 12.05 4.61
CA LEU A 138 -2.05 10.79 5.24
C LEU A 138 -2.09 9.62 4.24
N GLN A 139 -2.59 9.85 3.04
CA GLN A 139 -2.63 8.83 1.99
C GLN A 139 -1.23 8.45 1.49
N ILE A 140 -0.35 9.43 1.30
CA ILE A 140 1.07 9.15 1.01
C ILE A 140 1.68 8.35 2.17
N GLY A 141 1.36 8.72 3.41
CA GLY A 141 1.74 8.00 4.62
C GLY A 141 1.32 6.53 4.62
N ALA A 142 0.09 6.22 4.20
CA ALA A 142 -0.37 4.84 4.04
C ALA A 142 0.50 4.05 3.04
N GLY A 143 0.88 4.68 1.93
CA GLY A 143 1.82 4.10 0.95
C GLY A 143 3.21 3.85 1.53
N LEU A 144 3.74 4.80 2.30
CA LEU A 144 5.01 4.64 3.01
C LEU A 144 4.96 3.48 4.00
N LEU A 145 3.86 3.33 4.75
CA LEU A 145 3.64 2.21 5.69
C LEU A 145 3.64 0.85 4.98
N GLY A 146 2.98 0.76 3.82
CA GLY A 146 3.01 -0.43 2.96
C GLY A 146 4.42 -0.79 2.49
N GLY A 147 5.14 0.20 1.96
CA GLY A 147 6.53 0.03 1.54
C GLY A 147 7.46 -0.36 2.69
N LEU A 148 7.22 0.17 3.89
CA LEU A 148 7.93 -0.18 5.12
C LEU A 148 7.64 -1.62 5.56
N CYS A 149 6.37 -2.05 5.47
CA CYS A 149 5.97 -3.42 5.74
C CYS A 149 6.70 -4.39 4.80
N PHE A 150 6.66 -4.14 3.49
CA PHE A 150 7.37 -4.94 2.50
C PHE A 150 8.89 -4.98 2.76
N MET A 151 9.48 -3.83 3.08
CA MET A 151 10.89 -3.72 3.41
C MET A 151 11.26 -4.61 4.60
N ARG A 152 10.49 -4.54 5.71
CA ARG A 152 10.77 -5.32 6.92
C ARG A 152 10.62 -6.81 6.68
N LEU A 153 9.55 -7.22 6.00
CA LEU A 153 9.29 -8.61 5.65
C LEU A 153 10.36 -9.20 4.70
N ARG A 154 10.95 -8.37 3.84
CA ARG A 154 11.97 -8.79 2.88
C ARG A 154 13.39 -8.77 3.44
N ARG A 155 13.67 -8.07 4.54
CA ARG A 155 15.00 -8.12 5.16
C ARG A 155 15.29 -9.59 5.48
N PRO A 156 16.42 -10.17 5.02
CA PRO A 156 16.81 -11.49 5.46
C PRO A 156 16.86 -11.43 6.98
N GLN A 157 16.12 -12.32 7.65
CA GLN A 157 16.22 -12.51 9.09
C GLN A 157 17.70 -12.78 9.38
N THR A 158 18.41 -11.72 9.75
CA THR A 158 19.76 -11.86 10.25
C THR A 158 19.52 -12.53 11.58
N LYS A 159 19.88 -13.81 11.66
CA LYS A 159 19.80 -14.60 12.89
C LYS A 159 20.24 -13.69 14.03
N ALA A 160 19.34 -13.44 14.97
CA ALA A 160 19.73 -12.93 16.27
C ALA A 160 20.72 -13.97 16.83
N ALA A 161 22.00 -13.58 16.86
CA ALA A 161 23.06 -14.27 17.56
C ALA A 161 23.11 -13.69 18.98
#